data_AF-A0A0K2TFW2-F1
#
_entry.id   AF-A0A0K2TFW2-F1
#
_cell.length_a   1.000
_cell.length_b   1.000
_cell.length_c   1.000
_cell.angle_alpha   90.00
_cell.angle_beta   90.00
_cell.angle_gamma   90.00
#
_symmetry.space_group_name_H-M   'P 1'
#
loop_
_entity.id
_entity.type
_entity.pdbx_description
1 polymer ?
#
loop_
_entity_poly.entity_id
_entity_poly.type
_entity_poly.pdbx_seq_one_letter_code
_entity_poly.pdbx_strand_id
1 'polypeptide(L)'
;MENAEAYKVMTDHFEGIDKLVPEAPHTEGAPNFRRLPGFPVFGAGQPTVDGFKKCLEPILKKYGDEKHIFWVNLRQEPVIYVNGKPYTARDPENLNQHLEVKEADNVSKMEQTFAEIIKKRGDEFVFFQDQYGEHPDERAVKNEESKTKLESVSTLTNIFVDLKNEVSKVDALRIPLNQDTSPDENCFDQVVSLLKDTSASTPIVFNCQAGISRTTTAMVMAALMKEFQLATELNCMKGIVPDDILEALKKKKLGLPGIDSDAPKEKNALTMGEFEVIKELIAKYPDAKIAKAQVDKLIDLAAPPPKGTGVQNIREVIIQDKMTFDVASDDWQIFLKNKIMNNIQRYFYLIVFALYIREVGPKQYPVTFKDWMASHEDLSAMIAEGRGNLEWERKIPDEKLTELKELLAHADFKKNMAKVIKRIYELAWDQFSDLPRGKHKNNSMHKLASKTMIEILPEKLSAYVESKCGNLASTPDFYDVIGQVSWYEETVAK
;
A
#
# COMPACT_ATOMS: atom_id res chain seq x y z
N MET A 1 -1.91 25.12 18.66
CA MET A 1 -1.09 24.52 17.59
C MET A 1 0.07 25.47 17.37
N GLU A 2 1.19 25.22 18.03
CA GLU A 2 2.15 26.27 18.42
C GLU A 2 3.14 26.72 17.33
N ASN A 3 3.06 26.25 16.09
CA ASN A 3 4.03 26.73 15.07
C ASN A 3 3.60 26.64 13.60
N ALA A 4 2.34 26.98 13.27
CA ALA A 4 1.88 26.98 11.87
C ALA A 4 2.73 27.89 10.94
N GLU A 5 3.40 28.90 11.52
CA GLU A 5 4.31 29.80 10.80
C GLU A 5 5.60 29.13 10.34
N ALA A 6 6.08 28.10 11.06
CA ALA A 6 7.30 27.37 10.74
C ALA A 6 7.13 26.33 9.63
N TYR A 7 5.89 25.95 9.30
CA TYR A 7 5.66 24.96 8.24
C TYR A 7 6.20 25.44 6.89
N LYS A 8 6.84 24.50 6.21
CA LYS A 8 7.33 24.65 4.84
C LYS A 8 6.26 24.20 3.85
N VAL A 9 6.32 24.76 2.65
CA VAL A 9 5.39 24.46 1.55
C VAL A 9 6.08 23.47 0.63
N MET A 10 5.40 22.38 0.27
CA MET A 10 5.88 21.39 -0.69
C MET A 10 4.87 21.21 -1.82
N THR A 11 5.31 21.12 -3.08
CA THR A 11 4.42 20.85 -4.22
C THR A 11 3.76 19.48 -4.06
N ASP A 12 2.49 19.33 -4.45
CA ASP A 12 1.94 17.97 -4.57
C ASP A 12 2.33 17.30 -5.88
N HIS A 13 2.52 18.10 -6.94
CA HIS A 13 2.88 17.61 -8.27
C HIS A 13 4.40 17.53 -8.43
N PHE A 14 4.87 16.44 -9.02
CA PHE A 14 6.28 16.19 -9.30
C PHE A 14 6.45 15.31 -10.55
N GLU A 15 7.65 15.30 -11.13
CA GLU A 15 7.94 14.50 -12.32
C GLU A 15 7.76 13.00 -12.06
N GLY A 16 7.01 12.32 -12.92
CA GLY A 16 6.73 10.88 -12.76
C GLY A 16 5.71 10.55 -11.66
N ILE A 17 4.92 11.53 -11.19
CA ILE A 17 3.79 11.29 -10.27
C ILE A 17 2.71 10.42 -10.90
N ASP A 18 2.46 10.57 -12.20
CA ASP A 18 1.53 9.71 -12.94
C ASP A 18 2.19 8.35 -13.20
N LYS A 19 1.56 7.29 -12.68
CA LYS A 19 1.99 5.90 -12.71
C LYS A 19 1.07 5.03 -13.58
N LEU A 20 0.06 5.62 -14.22
CA LEU A 20 -0.70 4.92 -15.25
C LEU A 20 0.21 4.59 -16.43
N VAL A 21 -0.09 3.48 -17.10
CA VAL A 21 0.64 3.10 -18.32
C VAL A 21 0.44 4.15 -19.41
N PRO A 22 1.42 4.37 -20.32
CA PRO A 22 1.35 5.44 -21.32
C PRO A 22 0.12 5.38 -22.25
N GLU A 23 -0.43 4.19 -22.46
CA GLU A 23 -1.60 3.97 -23.30
C GLU A 23 -2.93 4.28 -22.59
N ALA A 24 -2.91 4.49 -21.27
CA ALA A 24 -4.10 4.83 -20.50
C ALA A 24 -4.51 6.29 -20.76
N PRO A 25 -5.81 6.63 -20.59
CA PRO A 25 -6.24 8.01 -20.65
C PRO A 25 -5.60 8.84 -19.53
N HIS A 26 -4.88 9.89 -19.88
CA HIS A 26 -4.31 10.85 -18.93
C HIS A 26 -5.19 12.11 -18.85
N THR A 27 -5.39 12.62 -17.64
CA THR A 27 -6.15 13.85 -17.40
C THR A 27 -5.22 14.95 -16.93
N GLU A 28 -5.08 15.98 -17.75
CA GLU A 28 -4.18 17.10 -17.45
C GLU A 28 -4.55 17.77 -16.11
N GLY A 29 -3.55 17.93 -15.25
CA GLY A 29 -3.74 18.51 -13.92
C GLY A 29 -4.33 17.56 -12.89
N ALA A 30 -4.62 16.30 -13.23
CA ALA A 30 -5.13 15.29 -12.30
C ALA A 30 -4.35 13.97 -12.45
N PRO A 31 -3.20 13.83 -11.77
CA PRO A 31 -2.36 12.64 -11.85
C PRO A 31 -3.15 11.36 -11.58
N ASN A 32 -2.86 10.25 -12.27
CA ASN A 32 -3.45 8.95 -11.99
C ASN A 32 -5.00 8.91 -12.02
N PHE A 33 -5.66 9.87 -12.69
CA PHE A 33 -7.13 9.85 -12.80
C PHE A 33 -7.60 8.62 -13.56
N ARG A 34 -8.39 7.78 -12.90
CA ARG A 34 -8.83 6.49 -13.44
C ARG A 34 -10.19 6.08 -12.90
N ARG A 35 -10.84 5.16 -13.59
CA ARG A 35 -12.03 4.47 -13.11
C ARG A 35 -11.71 3.01 -12.80
N LEU A 36 -12.21 2.48 -11.69
CA LEU A 36 -12.17 1.05 -11.45
C LEU A 36 -13.06 0.33 -12.50
N PRO A 37 -12.54 -0.68 -13.22
CA PRO A 37 -13.35 -1.44 -14.17
C PRO A 37 -14.64 -1.97 -13.54
N GLY A 38 -15.76 -1.89 -14.27
CA GLY A 38 -17.07 -2.35 -13.78
C GLY A 38 -17.84 -1.38 -12.87
N PHE A 39 -17.16 -0.47 -12.16
CA PHE A 39 -17.81 0.36 -11.12
C PHE A 39 -17.79 1.86 -11.45
N PRO A 40 -18.74 2.67 -10.94
CA PRO A 40 -18.67 4.14 -10.99
C PRO A 40 -17.75 4.70 -9.90
N VAL A 41 -16.62 4.04 -9.66
CA VAL A 41 -15.63 4.38 -8.63
C VAL A 41 -14.39 4.91 -9.33
N PHE A 42 -13.94 6.10 -8.94
CA PHE A 42 -12.83 6.81 -9.56
C PHE A 42 -11.74 7.11 -8.53
N GLY A 43 -10.50 7.25 -9.01
CA GLY A 43 -9.35 7.61 -8.20
C GLY A 43 -8.47 8.63 -8.90
N ALA A 44 -7.85 9.54 -8.15
CA ALA A 44 -6.90 10.52 -8.66
C ALA A 44 -5.81 10.88 -7.61
N GLY A 45 -4.69 11.41 -8.07
CA GLY A 45 -3.83 12.30 -7.27
C GLY A 45 -4.50 13.65 -7.08
N GLN A 46 -3.88 14.53 -6.30
CA GLN A 46 -4.44 15.83 -5.95
C GLN A 46 -4.57 16.67 -7.22
N PRO A 47 -5.77 17.04 -7.67
CA PRO A 47 -5.91 17.79 -8.91
C PRO A 47 -5.50 19.26 -8.74
N THR A 48 -5.11 19.92 -9.82
CA THR A 48 -5.19 21.38 -9.93
C THR A 48 -6.65 21.84 -9.92
N VAL A 49 -6.89 23.13 -9.76
CA VAL A 49 -8.27 23.70 -9.84
C VAL A 49 -8.96 23.30 -11.15
N ASP A 50 -8.27 23.45 -12.29
CA ASP A 50 -8.79 23.02 -13.60
C ASP A 50 -8.88 21.49 -13.73
N GLY A 51 -7.97 20.76 -13.08
CA GLY A 51 -7.96 19.30 -13.06
C GLY A 51 -9.24 18.70 -12.48
N PHE A 52 -9.84 19.32 -11.45
CA PHE A 52 -11.15 18.90 -10.93
C PHE A 52 -12.23 18.94 -12.01
N LYS A 53 -12.29 20.04 -12.78
CA LYS A 53 -13.29 20.23 -13.84
C LYS A 53 -13.13 19.17 -14.93
N LYS A 54 -11.88 18.95 -15.38
CA LYS A 54 -11.54 17.91 -16.37
C LYS A 54 -11.90 16.50 -15.90
N CYS A 55 -11.74 16.19 -14.60
CA CYS A 55 -12.17 14.90 -14.05
C CYS A 55 -13.69 14.73 -14.05
N LEU A 56 -14.44 15.80 -13.78
CA LEU A 56 -15.89 15.77 -13.70
C LEU A 56 -16.56 15.64 -15.07
N GLU A 57 -15.97 16.17 -16.14
CA GLU A 57 -16.51 16.08 -17.51
C GLU A 57 -16.94 14.66 -17.95
N PRO A 58 -16.06 13.63 -17.93
CA PRO A 58 -16.46 12.27 -18.30
C PRO A 58 -17.44 11.63 -17.31
N ILE A 59 -17.42 12.05 -16.04
CA ILE A 59 -18.34 11.55 -15.01
C ILE A 59 -19.75 12.08 -15.30
N LEU A 60 -19.89 13.39 -15.49
CA LEU A 60 -21.16 14.05 -15.83
C LEU A 60 -21.71 13.56 -17.16
N LYS A 61 -20.86 13.32 -18.16
CA LYS A 61 -21.28 12.76 -19.44
C LYS A 61 -21.91 11.38 -19.31
N LYS A 62 -21.41 10.54 -18.40
CA LYS A 62 -21.84 9.13 -18.26
C LYS A 62 -22.90 8.92 -17.18
N TYR A 63 -22.85 9.69 -16.11
CA TYR A 63 -23.67 9.54 -14.90
C TYR A 63 -24.45 10.83 -14.60
N GLY A 64 -24.72 11.65 -15.62
CA GLY A 64 -25.40 12.94 -15.48
C GLY A 64 -26.82 12.83 -14.92
N ASP A 65 -27.45 11.67 -14.96
CA ASP A 65 -28.78 11.41 -14.39
C ASP A 65 -28.75 11.15 -12.88
N GLU A 66 -27.59 10.81 -12.32
CA GLU A 66 -27.43 10.58 -10.89
C GLU A 66 -27.62 11.89 -10.11
N LYS A 67 -28.12 11.77 -8.87
CA LYS A 67 -28.37 12.93 -8.00
C LYS A 67 -27.10 13.47 -7.35
N HIS A 68 -26.18 12.56 -7.04
CA HIS A 68 -24.96 12.83 -6.29
C HIS A 68 -23.73 12.37 -7.07
N ILE A 69 -22.65 13.14 -6.98
CA ILE A 69 -21.29 12.76 -7.35
C ILE A 69 -20.43 13.04 -6.13
N PHE A 70 -20.04 12.01 -5.40
CA PHE A 70 -19.21 12.21 -4.22
C PHE A 70 -17.75 12.46 -4.63
N TRP A 71 -17.13 13.48 -4.05
CA TRP A 71 -15.69 13.72 -4.17
C TRP A 71 -15.05 13.66 -2.78
N VAL A 72 -14.29 12.61 -2.52
CA VAL A 72 -13.69 12.34 -1.22
C VAL A 72 -12.19 12.58 -1.26
N ASN A 73 -11.73 13.61 -0.57
CA ASN A 73 -10.32 13.81 -0.30
C ASN A 73 -9.87 12.95 0.89
N LEU A 74 -8.81 12.18 0.70
CA LEU A 74 -8.29 11.23 1.67
C LEU A 74 -7.10 11.76 2.48
N ARG A 75 -6.77 13.05 2.36
CA ARG A 75 -5.56 13.62 2.95
C ARG A 75 -5.81 14.06 4.38
N GLN A 76 -4.93 13.62 5.27
CA GLN A 76 -4.88 14.05 6.67
C GLN A 76 -3.98 15.28 6.87
N GLU A 77 -3.21 15.63 5.84
CA GLU A 77 -2.39 16.82 5.77
C GLU A 77 -3.15 17.98 5.10
N PRO A 78 -2.93 19.25 5.54
CA PRO A 78 -3.61 20.41 4.96
C PRO A 78 -3.12 20.70 3.55
N VAL A 79 -4.06 20.99 2.65
CA VAL A 79 -3.82 21.30 1.24
C VAL A 79 -4.28 22.72 0.94
N ILE A 80 -3.39 23.47 0.33
CA ILE A 80 -3.65 24.82 -0.18
C ILE A 80 -3.39 24.86 -1.67
N TYR A 81 -3.93 25.87 -2.32
CA TYR A 81 -3.77 26.11 -3.73
C TYR A 81 -3.15 27.48 -3.94
N VAL A 82 -2.03 27.52 -4.65
CA VAL A 82 -1.38 28.76 -5.07
C VAL A 82 -1.34 28.81 -6.59
N ASN A 83 -1.89 29.87 -7.18
CA ASN A 83 -2.00 30.05 -8.63
C ASN A 83 -2.62 28.82 -9.33
N GLY A 84 -3.67 28.24 -8.71
CA GLY A 84 -4.38 27.07 -9.22
C GLY A 84 -3.68 25.71 -9.01
N LYS A 85 -2.45 25.68 -8.46
CA LYS A 85 -1.68 24.46 -8.22
C LYS A 85 -1.72 24.02 -6.74
N PRO A 86 -1.77 22.71 -6.46
CA PRO A 86 -1.87 22.19 -5.10
C PRO A 86 -0.50 22.08 -4.39
N TYR A 87 -0.48 22.45 -3.11
CA TYR A 87 0.66 22.37 -2.21
C TYR A 87 0.24 21.86 -0.82
N THR A 88 1.17 21.22 -0.12
CA THR A 88 0.97 20.70 1.24
C THR A 88 1.94 21.33 2.23
N ALA A 89 1.51 21.46 3.48
CA ALA A 89 2.39 21.82 4.58
C ALA A 89 3.28 20.63 4.96
N ARG A 90 4.54 20.93 5.32
CA ARG A 90 5.53 19.97 5.85
C ARG A 90 6.21 20.53 7.09
N ASP A 91 6.60 19.64 7.99
CA ASP A 91 7.45 19.98 9.13
C ASP A 91 8.86 20.33 8.64
N PRO A 92 9.45 21.48 9.03
CA PRO A 92 10.82 21.83 8.66
C PRO A 92 11.87 20.79 9.09
N GLU A 93 11.63 20.04 10.17
CA GLU A 93 12.53 18.97 10.63
C GLU A 93 12.33 17.68 9.83
N ASN A 94 11.21 17.53 9.12
CA ASN A 94 10.86 16.30 8.41
C ASN A 94 10.06 16.55 7.12
N LEU A 95 10.71 17.19 6.14
CA LEU A 95 10.10 17.55 4.86
C LEU A 95 9.57 16.36 4.05
N ASN A 96 10.12 15.17 4.29
CA ASN A 96 9.79 13.94 3.56
C ASN A 96 8.57 13.20 4.13
N GLN A 97 8.04 13.63 5.27
CA GLN A 97 6.88 13.02 5.93
C GLN A 97 5.65 13.93 5.89
N HIS A 98 4.47 13.33 5.88
CA HIS A 98 3.21 14.08 5.92
C HIS A 98 2.87 14.45 7.36
N LEU A 99 2.27 15.62 7.53
CA LEU A 99 1.65 15.96 8.82
C LEU A 99 0.50 14.97 9.09
N GLU A 100 0.40 14.50 10.32
CA GLU A 100 -0.67 13.60 10.75
C GLU A 100 -1.74 14.37 11.52
N VAL A 101 -2.92 14.55 10.92
CA VAL A 101 -4.06 15.24 11.55
C VAL A 101 -5.32 14.39 11.36
N LYS A 102 -5.85 13.85 12.47
CA LYS A 102 -6.92 12.85 12.41
C LYS A 102 -8.29 13.43 12.02
N GLU A 103 -8.64 14.60 12.52
CA GLU A 103 -9.98 15.18 12.38
C GLU A 103 -10.07 16.12 11.17
N ALA A 104 -11.07 15.92 10.31
CA ALA A 104 -11.26 16.73 9.11
C ALA A 104 -11.40 18.23 9.41
N ASP A 105 -12.14 18.59 10.45
CA ASP A 105 -12.31 19.97 10.90
C ASP A 105 -10.99 20.64 11.31
N ASN A 106 -10.09 19.86 11.91
CA ASN A 106 -8.76 20.36 12.28
C ASN A 106 -7.91 20.59 11.02
N VAL A 107 -7.99 19.70 10.03
CA VAL A 107 -7.33 19.89 8.73
C VAL A 107 -7.83 21.17 8.06
N SER A 108 -9.15 21.38 7.97
CA SER A 108 -9.73 22.58 7.35
C SER A 108 -9.35 23.87 8.08
N LYS A 109 -9.30 23.87 9.42
CA LYS A 109 -8.80 25.01 10.21
C LYS A 109 -7.32 25.27 9.91
N MET A 110 -6.51 24.22 9.82
CA MET A 110 -5.09 24.34 9.46
C MET A 110 -4.89 24.88 8.05
N GLU A 111 -5.70 24.45 7.07
CA GLU A 111 -5.67 24.99 5.70
C GLU A 111 -5.94 26.49 5.69
N GLN A 112 -6.95 26.94 6.44
CA GLN A 112 -7.29 28.35 6.52
C GLN A 112 -6.16 29.17 7.15
N THR A 113 -5.65 28.75 8.30
CA THR A 113 -4.52 29.41 8.96
C THR A 113 -3.28 29.43 8.06
N PHE A 114 -2.97 28.32 7.39
CA PHE A 114 -1.80 28.22 6.52
C PHE A 114 -1.93 29.12 5.28
N ALA A 115 -3.12 29.19 4.67
CA ALA A 115 -3.39 30.11 3.58
C ALA A 115 -3.25 31.58 4.00
N GLU A 116 -3.71 31.96 5.20
CA GLU A 116 -3.54 33.31 5.74
C GLU A 116 -2.08 33.66 6.01
N ILE A 117 -1.29 32.71 6.52
CA ILE A 117 0.16 32.89 6.72
C ILE A 117 0.84 33.15 5.38
N ILE A 118 0.52 32.38 4.34
CA ILE A 118 1.13 32.55 3.02
C ILE A 118 0.79 33.91 2.40
N LYS A 119 -0.46 34.36 2.53
CA LYS A 119 -0.87 35.71 2.09
C LYS A 119 -0.09 36.82 2.79
N LYS A 120 0.38 36.60 4.03
CA LYS A 120 1.18 37.57 4.79
C LYS A 120 2.68 37.55 4.43
N ARG A 121 3.18 36.52 3.73
CA ARG A 121 4.61 36.37 3.37
C ARG A 121 5.07 37.28 2.22
N GLY A 122 4.15 38.04 1.59
CA GLY A 122 4.43 39.01 0.53
C GLY A 122 4.16 38.46 -0.88
N ASP A 123 4.67 39.17 -1.90
CA ASP A 123 4.40 38.85 -3.31
C ASP A 123 5.22 37.65 -3.84
N GLU A 124 6.22 37.20 -3.09
CA GLU A 124 7.05 36.05 -3.44
C GLU A 124 6.60 34.80 -2.68
N PHE A 125 6.24 33.76 -3.42
CA PHE A 125 5.87 32.45 -2.88
C PHE A 125 7.03 31.47 -2.99
N VAL A 126 7.52 31.03 -1.84
CA VAL A 126 8.63 30.07 -1.70
C VAL A 126 8.09 28.68 -1.36
N PHE A 127 8.56 27.66 -2.06
CA PHE A 127 8.16 26.28 -1.87
C PHE A 127 9.29 25.30 -2.19
N PHE A 128 9.17 24.07 -1.71
CA PHE A 128 10.04 22.96 -2.07
C PHE A 128 9.37 22.11 -3.15
N GLN A 129 10.17 21.61 -4.09
CA GLN A 129 9.69 20.71 -5.14
C GLN A 129 9.75 19.27 -4.63
N ASP A 130 8.59 18.62 -4.50
CA ASP A 130 8.51 17.21 -4.11
C ASP A 130 9.11 16.33 -5.20
N GLN A 131 9.59 15.16 -4.78
CA GLN A 131 10.22 14.16 -5.63
C GLN A 131 9.92 12.76 -5.11
N TYR A 132 9.78 11.83 -6.04
CA TYR A 132 9.67 10.43 -5.66
C TYR A 132 11.05 9.85 -5.33
N GLY A 133 11.16 9.21 -4.17
CA GLY A 133 12.25 8.30 -3.85
C GLY A 133 11.71 7.13 -3.05
N GLU A 134 12.15 5.91 -3.34
CA GLU A 134 11.80 4.76 -2.50
C GLU A 134 12.66 4.75 -1.24
N HIS A 135 13.94 5.14 -1.36
CA HIS A 135 14.89 5.24 -0.26
C HIS A 135 15.02 6.69 0.28
N PRO A 136 15.24 6.92 1.58
CA PRO A 136 15.48 8.26 2.13
C PRO A 136 16.66 8.97 1.46
N ASP A 137 17.74 8.24 1.15
CA ASP A 137 18.91 8.78 0.45
C ASP A 137 18.62 9.19 -0.99
N GLU A 138 17.60 8.61 -1.64
CA GLU A 138 17.13 9.05 -2.95
C GLU A 138 16.31 10.35 -2.85
N ARG A 139 15.63 10.58 -1.72
CA ARG A 139 14.86 11.81 -1.46
C ARG A 139 15.72 12.96 -0.96
N ALA A 140 16.82 12.67 -0.26
CA ALA A 140 17.63 13.67 0.44
C ALA A 140 18.39 14.64 -0.48
N VAL A 141 18.50 14.36 -1.78
CA VAL A 141 19.44 15.08 -2.68
C VAL A 141 18.88 16.39 -3.25
N LYS A 142 17.58 16.72 -3.11
CA LYS A 142 17.02 17.95 -3.74
C LYS A 142 15.91 18.65 -2.94
N ASN A 143 16.18 19.02 -1.69
CA ASN A 143 15.36 20.01 -0.96
C ASN A 143 15.73 21.45 -1.36
N GLU A 144 15.68 21.76 -2.66
CA GLU A 144 15.97 23.12 -3.16
C GLU A 144 14.70 23.99 -3.12
N GLU A 145 14.82 25.20 -2.58
CA GLU A 145 13.74 26.18 -2.58
C GLU A 145 13.52 26.73 -3.99
N SER A 146 12.28 26.65 -4.45
CA SER A 146 11.77 27.27 -5.66
C SER A 146 10.89 28.47 -5.32
N LYS A 147 10.81 29.41 -6.27
CA LYS A 147 10.11 30.69 -6.07
C LYS A 147 9.19 31.00 -7.24
N THR A 148 8.04 31.58 -6.95
CA THR A 148 7.13 32.13 -7.95
C THR A 148 6.39 33.34 -7.39
N LYS A 149 5.70 34.09 -8.24
CA LYS A 149 4.88 35.22 -7.79
C LYS A 149 3.59 34.70 -7.15
N LEU A 150 3.18 35.26 -6.03
CA LEU A 150 1.90 34.99 -5.39
C LEU A 150 0.79 35.80 -6.07
N GLU A 151 -0.10 35.14 -6.81
CA GLU A 151 -1.23 35.81 -7.48
C GLU A 151 -2.56 35.45 -6.82
N SER A 152 -2.72 34.18 -6.42
CA SER A 152 -3.92 33.71 -5.73
C SER A 152 -3.60 32.62 -4.72
N VAL A 153 -4.37 32.59 -3.63
CA VAL A 153 -4.31 31.53 -2.61
C VAL A 153 -5.72 31.11 -2.22
N SER A 154 -6.01 29.81 -2.32
CA SER A 154 -7.26 29.20 -1.88
C SER A 154 -6.98 27.95 -1.01
N THR A 155 -7.99 27.50 -0.29
CA THR A 155 -7.94 26.24 0.48
C THR A 155 -8.69 25.16 -0.29
N LEU A 156 -8.40 23.89 -0.01
CA LEU A 156 -9.21 22.81 -0.61
C LEU A 156 -10.68 22.92 -0.21
N THR A 157 -10.95 23.33 1.04
CA THR A 157 -12.31 23.57 1.55
C THR A 157 -13.06 24.60 0.69
N ASN A 158 -12.44 25.72 0.32
CA ASN A 158 -13.06 26.72 -0.56
C ASN A 158 -13.29 26.19 -1.98
N ILE A 159 -12.32 25.44 -2.53
CA ILE A 159 -12.47 24.82 -3.86
C ILE A 159 -13.64 23.83 -3.87
N PHE A 160 -13.87 23.10 -2.79
CA PHE A 160 -15.02 22.20 -2.67
C PHE A 160 -16.36 22.96 -2.66
N VAL A 161 -16.42 24.13 -2.02
CA VAL A 161 -17.58 25.03 -2.09
C VAL A 161 -17.79 25.54 -3.52
N ASP A 162 -16.72 25.96 -4.20
CA ASP A 162 -16.80 26.43 -5.59
C ASP A 162 -17.26 25.31 -6.54
N LEU A 163 -16.74 24.09 -6.38
CA LEU A 163 -17.17 22.92 -7.15
C LEU A 163 -18.65 22.60 -6.94
N LYS A 164 -19.16 22.73 -5.70
CA LYS A 164 -20.59 22.56 -5.41
C LYS A 164 -21.44 23.63 -6.12
N ASN A 165 -20.96 24.86 -6.15
CA ASN A 165 -21.67 25.98 -6.80
C ASN A 165 -21.68 25.83 -8.32
N GLU A 166 -20.58 25.38 -8.93
CA GLU A 166 -20.49 25.14 -10.37
C GLU A 166 -21.24 23.87 -10.80
N VAL A 167 -21.17 22.81 -10.00
CA VAL A 167 -21.82 21.52 -10.24
C VAL A 167 -22.61 21.11 -9.00
N SER A 168 -23.89 21.50 -8.95
CA SER A 168 -24.77 21.33 -7.79
C SER A 168 -24.92 19.88 -7.28
N LYS A 169 -24.60 18.89 -8.12
CA LYS A 169 -24.62 17.45 -7.80
C LYS A 169 -23.35 16.95 -7.11
N VAL A 170 -22.26 17.70 -7.14
CA VAL A 170 -21.00 17.29 -6.49
C VAL A 170 -21.14 17.47 -4.99
N ASP A 171 -20.87 16.42 -4.22
CA ASP A 171 -20.79 16.47 -2.77
C ASP A 171 -19.36 16.15 -2.36
N ALA A 172 -18.59 17.21 -2.11
CA ALA A 172 -17.17 17.10 -1.81
C ALA A 172 -16.91 17.15 -0.30
N LEU A 173 -16.13 16.20 0.21
CA LEU A 173 -15.80 16.08 1.62
C LEU A 173 -14.40 15.50 1.85
N ARG A 174 -13.97 15.48 3.10
CA ARG A 174 -12.70 14.89 3.52
C ARG A 174 -12.93 13.71 4.46
N ILE A 175 -12.23 12.60 4.19
CA ILE A 175 -12.08 11.46 5.10
C ILE A 175 -10.57 11.30 5.33
N PRO A 176 -9.99 11.85 6.40
CA PRO A 176 -8.54 11.80 6.63
C PRO A 176 -8.04 10.36 6.77
N LEU A 177 -7.20 9.92 5.84
CA LEU A 177 -6.49 8.64 5.93
C LEU A 177 -5.00 8.90 6.12
N ASN A 178 -4.41 8.16 7.05
CA ASN A 178 -2.97 8.08 7.16
C ASN A 178 -2.37 7.44 5.89
N GLN A 179 -1.23 7.95 5.47
CA GLN A 179 -0.55 7.47 4.27
C GLN A 179 0.05 6.07 4.45
N ASP A 180 0.58 5.81 5.64
CA ASP A 180 1.43 4.66 5.94
C ASP A 180 0.68 3.57 6.70
N THR A 181 -0.37 3.89 7.47
CA THR A 181 -1.16 2.91 8.23
C THR A 181 -2.41 2.44 7.47
N SER A 182 -3.05 1.37 7.96
CA SER A 182 -4.39 0.99 7.52
C SER A 182 -5.42 2.07 7.87
N PRO A 183 -6.52 2.20 7.09
CA PRO A 183 -7.62 3.08 7.49
C PRO A 183 -8.18 2.70 8.85
N ASP A 184 -8.51 3.70 9.67
CA ASP A 184 -9.25 3.49 10.92
C ASP A 184 -10.69 3.05 10.62
N GLU A 185 -11.33 2.36 11.56
CA GLU A 185 -12.70 1.84 11.41
C GLU A 185 -13.71 2.95 11.05
N ASN A 186 -13.58 4.14 11.66
CA ASN A 186 -14.39 5.32 11.35
C ASN A 186 -14.32 5.73 9.85
N CYS A 187 -13.22 5.41 9.14
CA CYS A 187 -13.11 5.71 7.71
C CYS A 187 -14.04 4.81 6.89
N PHE A 188 -14.18 3.55 7.27
CA PHE A 188 -15.14 2.62 6.65
C PHE A 188 -16.57 3.09 6.89
N ASP A 189 -16.89 3.53 8.12
CA ASP A 189 -18.21 4.06 8.47
C ASP A 189 -18.61 5.26 7.61
N GLN A 190 -17.67 6.19 7.37
CA GLN A 190 -17.93 7.35 6.52
C GLN A 190 -18.19 6.93 5.06
N VAL A 191 -17.44 5.97 4.52
CA VAL A 191 -17.72 5.42 3.17
C VAL A 191 -19.09 4.73 3.13
N VAL A 192 -19.45 3.97 4.17
CA VAL A 192 -20.77 3.34 4.29
C VAL A 192 -21.87 4.38 4.32
N SER A 193 -21.72 5.42 5.14
CA SER A 193 -22.69 6.50 5.27
C SER A 193 -22.95 7.23 3.95
N LEU A 194 -21.90 7.49 3.16
CA LEU A 194 -22.05 8.13 1.84
C LEU A 194 -22.80 7.26 0.84
N LEU A 195 -22.58 5.94 0.87
CA LEU A 195 -23.01 5.06 -0.22
C LEU A 195 -24.31 4.31 0.09
N LYS A 196 -24.59 3.95 1.35
CA LYS A 196 -25.64 2.97 1.72
C LYS A 196 -27.02 3.28 1.14
N ASP A 197 -27.40 4.54 1.05
CA ASP A 197 -28.72 5.02 0.59
C ASP A 197 -28.71 5.52 -0.86
N THR A 198 -27.71 5.09 -1.65
CA THR A 198 -27.50 5.50 -3.06
C THR A 198 -27.62 4.33 -4.02
N SER A 199 -27.71 4.62 -5.33
CA SER A 199 -27.78 3.58 -6.36
C SER A 199 -26.40 2.98 -6.63
N ALA A 200 -26.37 1.78 -7.22
CA ALA A 200 -25.13 1.17 -7.70
C ALA A 200 -24.45 1.99 -8.81
N SER A 201 -25.16 2.95 -9.45
CA SER A 201 -24.62 3.85 -10.48
C SER A 201 -24.13 5.20 -9.94
N THR A 202 -24.43 5.57 -8.70
CA THR A 202 -23.96 6.82 -8.08
C THR A 202 -22.42 6.90 -8.07
N PRO A 203 -21.81 7.92 -8.71
CA PRO A 203 -20.36 8.06 -8.78
C PRO A 203 -19.71 8.49 -7.48
N ILE A 204 -18.50 7.99 -7.26
CA ILE A 204 -17.63 8.43 -6.18
C ILE A 204 -16.18 8.54 -6.67
N VAL A 205 -15.55 9.68 -6.40
CA VAL A 205 -14.15 9.98 -6.72
C VAL A 205 -13.36 10.04 -5.42
N PHE A 206 -12.26 9.31 -5.34
CA PHE A 206 -11.31 9.41 -4.25
C PHE A 206 -10.04 10.08 -4.72
N ASN A 207 -9.47 10.98 -3.90
CA ASN A 207 -8.15 11.51 -4.20
C ASN A 207 -7.26 11.60 -2.95
N CYS A 208 -5.97 11.33 -3.12
CA CYS A 208 -4.93 11.65 -2.13
C CYS A 208 -3.85 12.52 -2.81
N GLN A 209 -2.61 12.56 -2.30
CA GLN A 209 -1.53 13.31 -2.97
C GLN A 209 -1.24 12.73 -4.36
N ALA A 210 -0.77 11.47 -4.43
CA ALA A 210 -0.37 10.85 -5.69
C ALA A 210 -1.45 9.99 -6.35
N GLY A 211 -2.53 9.64 -5.65
CA GLY A 211 -3.58 8.78 -6.21
C GLY A 211 -3.25 7.28 -6.22
N ILE A 212 -2.28 6.87 -5.40
CA ILE A 212 -1.74 5.51 -5.34
C ILE A 212 -2.32 4.74 -4.14
N SER A 213 -1.68 4.77 -2.97
CA SER A 213 -2.01 3.93 -1.80
C SER A 213 -3.39 4.21 -1.18
N ARG A 214 -3.57 5.39 -0.56
CA ARG A 214 -4.85 5.79 0.07
C ARG A 214 -6.03 5.71 -0.89
N THR A 215 -5.82 6.23 -2.11
CA THR A 215 -6.85 6.25 -3.15
C THR A 215 -7.26 4.84 -3.59
N THR A 216 -6.29 3.95 -3.89
CA THR A 216 -6.61 2.57 -4.27
C THR A 216 -7.35 1.83 -3.17
N THR A 217 -6.93 2.04 -1.91
CA THR A 217 -7.59 1.43 -0.74
C THR A 217 -9.07 1.85 -0.66
N ALA A 218 -9.35 3.15 -0.73
CA ALA A 218 -10.73 3.66 -0.68
C ALA A 218 -11.56 3.26 -1.91
N MET A 219 -10.93 3.16 -3.09
CA MET A 219 -11.59 2.62 -4.28
C MET A 219 -12.06 1.17 -4.07
N VAL A 220 -11.23 0.32 -3.46
CA VAL A 220 -11.62 -1.07 -3.14
C VAL A 220 -12.75 -1.10 -2.10
N MET A 221 -12.68 -0.26 -1.05
CA MET A 221 -13.77 -0.13 -0.06
C MET A 221 -15.10 0.22 -0.72
N ALA A 222 -15.13 1.26 -1.56
CA ALA A 222 -16.34 1.67 -2.26
C ALA A 222 -16.82 0.63 -3.28
N ALA A 223 -15.89 -0.06 -3.95
CA ALA A 223 -16.23 -1.10 -4.91
C ALA A 223 -16.90 -2.31 -4.25
N LEU A 224 -16.51 -2.70 -3.03
CA LEU A 224 -17.21 -3.74 -2.26
C LEU A 224 -18.67 -3.35 -2.01
N MET A 225 -18.93 -2.10 -1.63
CA MET A 225 -20.29 -1.60 -1.46
C MET A 225 -21.07 -1.53 -2.77
N LYS A 226 -20.44 -1.04 -3.85
CA LYS A 226 -21.07 -0.93 -5.16
C LYS A 226 -21.39 -2.31 -5.75
N GLU A 227 -20.55 -3.31 -5.51
CA GLU A 227 -20.81 -4.69 -5.90
C GLU A 227 -22.03 -5.26 -5.14
N PHE A 228 -22.12 -5.01 -3.84
CA PHE A 228 -23.27 -5.40 -3.02
C PHE A 228 -24.57 -4.72 -3.47
N GLN A 229 -24.54 -3.41 -3.72
CA GLN A 229 -25.69 -2.64 -4.22
C GLN A 229 -26.16 -3.17 -5.57
N LEU A 230 -25.23 -3.38 -6.51
CA LEU A 230 -25.53 -3.93 -7.82
C LEU A 230 -26.12 -5.35 -7.72
N ALA A 231 -25.57 -6.21 -6.86
CA ALA A 231 -26.13 -7.54 -6.63
C ALA A 231 -27.55 -7.48 -6.05
N THR A 232 -27.81 -6.55 -5.13
CA THR A 232 -29.14 -6.33 -4.53
C THR A 232 -30.13 -5.83 -5.57
N GLU A 233 -29.79 -4.81 -6.35
CA GLU A 233 -30.61 -4.28 -7.44
C GLU A 233 -30.96 -5.36 -8.47
N LEU A 234 -29.98 -6.18 -8.88
CA LEU A 234 -30.20 -7.30 -9.80
C LEU A 234 -31.10 -8.38 -9.17
N ASN A 235 -30.94 -8.68 -7.88
CA ASN A 235 -31.80 -9.64 -7.20
C ASN A 235 -33.26 -9.16 -7.11
N CYS A 236 -33.51 -7.86 -6.97
CA CYS A 236 -34.86 -7.29 -7.03
C CYS A 236 -35.52 -7.42 -8.42
N MET A 237 -34.76 -7.68 -9.48
CA MET A 237 -35.28 -7.94 -10.83
C MET A 237 -35.68 -9.41 -11.05
N LYS A 238 -35.36 -10.31 -10.12
CA LYS A 238 -35.76 -11.73 -10.22
C LYS A 238 -37.28 -11.86 -10.26
N GLY A 239 -37.78 -12.70 -11.17
CA GLY A 239 -39.21 -12.88 -11.40
C GLY A 239 -39.87 -11.80 -12.27
N ILE A 240 -39.17 -10.71 -12.58
CA ILE A 240 -39.60 -9.68 -13.55
C ILE A 240 -38.85 -9.88 -14.88
N VAL A 241 -37.54 -10.12 -14.79
CA VAL A 241 -36.66 -10.35 -15.94
C VAL A 241 -36.32 -11.84 -16.02
N PRO A 242 -36.30 -12.46 -17.23
CA PRO A 242 -35.83 -13.83 -17.42
C PRO A 242 -34.46 -14.10 -16.79
N ASP A 243 -34.31 -15.26 -16.16
CA ASP A 243 -33.10 -15.61 -15.41
C ASP A 243 -31.84 -15.63 -16.27
N ASP A 244 -31.93 -16.03 -17.54
CA ASP A 244 -30.82 -16.05 -18.49
C ASP A 244 -30.29 -14.63 -18.80
N ILE A 245 -31.20 -13.66 -18.94
CA ILE A 245 -30.85 -12.24 -19.11
C ILE A 245 -30.23 -11.71 -17.82
N LEU A 246 -30.78 -12.05 -16.66
CA LEU A 246 -30.25 -11.61 -15.38
C LEU A 246 -28.85 -12.18 -15.12
N GLU A 247 -28.63 -13.45 -15.40
CA GLU A 247 -27.31 -14.09 -15.30
C GLU A 247 -26.32 -13.51 -16.32
N ALA A 248 -26.75 -13.20 -17.55
CA ALA A 248 -25.93 -12.49 -18.52
C ALA A 248 -25.56 -11.06 -18.04
N LEU A 249 -26.50 -10.34 -17.41
CA LEU A 249 -26.25 -9.02 -16.83
C LEU A 249 -25.29 -9.08 -15.64
N LYS A 250 -25.48 -10.04 -14.73
CA LYS A 250 -24.51 -10.32 -13.66
C LYS A 250 -23.15 -10.62 -14.25
N LYS A 251 -23.06 -11.55 -15.20
CA LYS A 251 -21.80 -11.91 -15.88
C LYS A 251 -21.21 -10.77 -16.73
N LYS A 252 -21.97 -9.73 -17.08
CA LYS A 252 -21.45 -8.57 -17.81
C LYS A 252 -21.05 -7.41 -16.89
N LYS A 253 -21.80 -7.19 -15.82
CA LYS A 253 -21.67 -6.04 -14.90
C LYS A 253 -20.86 -6.38 -13.65
N LEU A 254 -21.15 -7.53 -13.05
CA LEU A 254 -20.34 -8.17 -12.01
C LEU A 254 -19.26 -9.09 -12.63
N GLY A 255 -19.22 -9.15 -13.97
CA GLY A 255 -18.48 -9.96 -14.93
C GLY A 255 -17.01 -10.18 -14.73
N LEU A 256 -16.74 -10.72 -13.57
CA LEU A 256 -15.55 -11.31 -13.06
C LEU A 256 -16.02 -12.70 -12.60
N PRO A 257 -15.14 -13.70 -12.48
CA PRO A 257 -15.59 -15.01 -12.02
C PRO A 257 -16.31 -14.76 -10.67
N GLY A 258 -17.47 -15.39 -10.51
CA GLY A 258 -18.55 -14.90 -9.65
C GLY A 258 -18.10 -14.61 -8.21
N ILE A 259 -19.00 -14.01 -7.43
CA ILE A 259 -18.82 -13.85 -5.97
C ILE A 259 -18.33 -15.16 -5.31
N ASP A 260 -18.60 -16.31 -5.96
CA ASP A 260 -18.21 -17.67 -5.54
C ASP A 260 -17.26 -18.40 -6.53
N SER A 261 -16.25 -17.74 -7.09
CA SER A 261 -15.20 -18.45 -7.86
C SER A 261 -13.89 -18.56 -7.11
N ASP A 262 -13.29 -19.76 -7.11
CA ASP A 262 -11.94 -19.98 -6.61
C ASP A 262 -10.92 -19.08 -7.33
N ALA A 263 -9.92 -18.60 -6.57
CA ALA A 263 -8.84 -17.78 -7.10
C ALA A 263 -8.13 -18.47 -8.28
N PRO A 264 -7.57 -17.71 -9.25
CA PRO A 264 -6.70 -18.27 -10.27
C PRO A 264 -5.60 -19.10 -9.61
N LYS A 265 -5.22 -20.23 -10.22
CA LYS A 265 -4.06 -21.04 -9.81
C LYS A 265 -2.75 -20.28 -10.09
N GLU A 266 -2.51 -19.18 -9.39
CA GLU A 266 -1.18 -18.59 -9.25
C GLU A 266 -0.34 -19.49 -8.33
N LYS A 267 0.96 -19.61 -8.60
CA LYS A 267 1.84 -20.61 -7.95
C LYS A 267 2.52 -20.11 -6.67
N ASN A 268 2.32 -18.85 -6.24
CA ASN A 268 3.02 -18.27 -5.10
C ASN A 268 2.04 -17.85 -3.99
N ALA A 269 2.14 -18.48 -2.82
CA ALA A 269 1.34 -18.17 -1.63
C ALA A 269 1.39 -16.68 -1.25
N LEU A 270 2.55 -16.03 -1.44
CA LEU A 270 2.72 -14.60 -1.18
C LEU A 270 1.92 -13.74 -2.18
N THR A 271 1.92 -14.08 -3.48
CA THR A 271 1.11 -13.34 -4.48
C THR A 271 -0.38 -13.56 -4.30
N MET A 272 -0.75 -14.71 -3.72
CA MET A 272 -2.11 -14.99 -3.30
C MET A 272 -2.50 -14.27 -2.00
N GLY A 273 -1.59 -13.58 -1.30
CA GLY A 273 -1.88 -12.91 -0.03
C GLY A 273 -2.15 -13.88 1.13
N GLU A 274 -1.55 -15.07 1.09
CA GLU A 274 -1.68 -16.10 2.14
C GLU A 274 -0.76 -15.81 3.33
N PHE A 275 -0.92 -14.64 3.95
CA PHE A 275 -0.22 -14.31 5.19
C PHE A 275 -0.80 -15.12 6.37
N GLU A 276 -0.01 -15.42 7.40
CA GLU A 276 -0.45 -16.24 8.55
C GLU A 276 -1.76 -15.74 9.16
N VAL A 277 -1.84 -14.44 9.46
CA VAL A 277 -3.06 -13.82 10.02
C VAL A 277 -4.28 -13.94 9.09
N ILE A 278 -4.09 -14.00 7.78
CA ILE A 278 -5.18 -14.19 6.80
C ILE A 278 -5.62 -15.64 6.76
N LYS A 279 -4.68 -16.59 6.89
CA LYS A 279 -4.98 -18.02 7.01
C LYS A 279 -5.73 -18.31 8.32
N GLU A 280 -5.30 -17.69 9.42
CA GLU A 280 -5.99 -17.74 10.71
C GLU A 280 -7.43 -17.18 10.61
N LEU A 281 -7.60 -16.03 9.94
CA LEU A 281 -8.92 -15.45 9.67
C LEU A 281 -9.83 -16.43 8.94
N ILE A 282 -9.36 -17.05 7.86
CA ILE A 282 -10.15 -18.02 7.07
C ILE A 282 -10.46 -19.27 7.87
N ALA A 283 -9.51 -19.78 8.66
CA ALA A 283 -9.72 -20.96 9.49
C ALA A 283 -10.81 -20.71 10.55
N LYS A 284 -10.85 -19.50 11.12
CA LYS A 284 -11.82 -19.12 12.16
C LYS A 284 -13.17 -18.67 11.59
N TYR A 285 -13.17 -17.98 10.46
CA TYR A 285 -14.33 -17.44 9.76
C TYR A 285 -14.40 -18.04 8.36
N PRO A 286 -15.10 -19.16 8.14
CA PRO A 286 -15.14 -19.83 6.83
C PRO A 286 -15.62 -18.94 5.67
N ASP A 287 -16.57 -18.03 5.95
CA ASP A 287 -17.08 -17.05 4.99
C ASP A 287 -16.00 -16.05 4.53
N ALA A 288 -14.90 -15.91 5.29
CA ALA A 288 -13.76 -15.08 4.93
C ALA A 288 -13.05 -15.60 3.67
N LYS A 289 -13.19 -16.90 3.34
CA LYS A 289 -12.67 -17.45 2.07
C LYS A 289 -13.31 -16.74 0.88
N ILE A 290 -14.63 -16.57 0.90
CA ILE A 290 -15.39 -15.90 -0.16
C ILE A 290 -15.12 -14.39 -0.13
N ALA A 291 -15.12 -13.78 1.07
CA ALA A 291 -14.82 -12.36 1.23
C ALA A 291 -13.41 -12.01 0.71
N LYS A 292 -12.42 -12.86 0.98
CA LYS A 292 -11.06 -12.70 0.45
C LYS A 292 -11.02 -12.79 -1.06
N ALA A 293 -11.67 -13.78 -1.67
CA ALA A 293 -11.71 -13.91 -3.13
C ALA A 293 -12.33 -12.66 -3.79
N GLN A 294 -13.39 -12.11 -3.18
CA GLN A 294 -14.00 -10.86 -3.60
C GLN A 294 -13.04 -9.67 -3.52
N VAL A 295 -12.33 -9.52 -2.40
CA VAL A 295 -11.33 -8.45 -2.21
C VAL A 295 -10.16 -8.58 -3.17
N ASP A 296 -9.62 -9.78 -3.35
CA ASP A 296 -8.49 -10.05 -4.24
C ASP A 296 -8.80 -9.64 -5.68
N LYS A 297 -10.00 -9.99 -6.15
CA LYS A 297 -10.51 -9.59 -7.46
C LYS A 297 -10.58 -8.07 -7.64
N LEU A 298 -11.07 -7.33 -6.64
CA LEU A 298 -11.13 -5.87 -6.70
C LEU A 298 -9.75 -5.22 -6.62
N ILE A 299 -8.84 -5.80 -5.83
CA ILE A 299 -7.43 -5.40 -5.79
C ILE A 299 -6.77 -5.62 -7.16
N ASP A 300 -7.03 -6.75 -7.81
CA ASP A 300 -6.47 -7.06 -9.13
C ASP A 300 -7.00 -6.11 -10.21
N LEU A 301 -8.27 -5.71 -10.14
CA LEU A 301 -8.80 -4.66 -11.02
C LEU A 301 -8.13 -3.29 -10.83
N ALA A 302 -7.72 -2.99 -9.60
CA ALA A 302 -7.02 -1.75 -9.26
C ALA A 302 -5.51 -1.80 -9.53
N ALA A 303 -4.98 -2.98 -9.84
CA ALA A 303 -3.59 -3.19 -10.21
C ALA A 303 -3.26 -2.61 -11.59
N PRO A 304 -1.96 -2.40 -11.90
CA PRO A 304 -1.53 -2.12 -13.25
C PRO A 304 -1.87 -3.25 -14.24
N PRO A 305 -1.85 -2.96 -15.55
CA PRO A 305 -1.90 -4.00 -16.58
C PRO A 305 -0.77 -5.04 -16.41
N PRO A 306 -1.02 -6.32 -16.75
CA PRO A 306 -2.21 -6.84 -17.42
C PRO A 306 -3.37 -7.23 -16.47
N LYS A 307 -3.21 -7.13 -15.15
CA LYS A 307 -4.23 -7.56 -14.17
C LYS A 307 -5.43 -6.62 -14.13
N GLY A 308 -5.17 -5.33 -14.13
CA GLY A 308 -6.18 -4.28 -14.04
C GLY A 308 -5.85 -3.08 -14.92
N THR A 309 -6.47 -1.95 -14.59
CA THR A 309 -6.26 -0.67 -15.29
C THR A 309 -5.86 0.45 -14.32
N GLY A 310 -5.39 0.09 -13.14
CA GLY A 310 -5.00 1.03 -12.10
C GLY A 310 -3.49 1.15 -11.93
N VAL A 311 -3.07 1.43 -10.70
CA VAL A 311 -1.70 1.88 -10.41
C VAL A 311 -1.01 1.05 -9.34
N GLN A 312 -1.76 0.28 -8.55
CA GLN A 312 -1.17 -0.46 -7.43
C GLN A 312 -2.01 -1.68 -7.05
N ASN A 313 -1.33 -2.81 -6.81
CA ASN A 313 -1.92 -3.98 -6.19
C ASN A 313 -1.51 -4.03 -4.71
N ILE A 314 -2.49 -3.96 -3.80
CA ILE A 314 -2.23 -3.88 -2.34
C ILE A 314 -1.47 -5.12 -1.85
N ARG A 315 -1.71 -6.30 -2.43
CA ARG A 315 -1.01 -7.54 -2.04
C ARG A 315 0.43 -7.55 -2.55
N GLU A 316 0.65 -7.14 -3.79
CA GLU A 316 1.99 -7.15 -4.39
C GLU A 316 2.93 -6.12 -3.72
N VAL A 317 2.39 -5.01 -3.22
CA VAL A 317 3.18 -4.01 -2.45
C VAL A 317 3.82 -4.65 -1.22
N ILE A 318 3.09 -5.52 -0.50
CA ILE A 318 3.62 -6.22 0.67
C ILE A 318 4.84 -7.07 0.27
N ILE A 319 4.75 -7.74 -0.87
CA ILE A 319 5.81 -8.61 -1.39
C ILE A 319 7.01 -7.80 -1.84
N GLN A 320 6.78 -6.71 -2.58
CA GLN A 320 7.83 -5.81 -3.04
C GLN A 320 8.59 -5.21 -1.86
N ASP A 321 7.87 -4.72 -0.85
CA ASP A 321 8.49 -4.19 0.37
C ASP A 321 9.25 -5.29 1.12
N LYS A 322 8.76 -6.54 1.15
CA LYS A 322 9.48 -7.67 1.75
C LYS A 322 10.75 -8.04 1.00
N MET A 323 10.72 -8.03 -0.34
CA MET A 323 11.92 -8.25 -1.16
C MET A 323 12.97 -7.16 -0.92
N THR A 324 12.53 -5.92 -0.75
CA THR A 324 13.41 -4.80 -0.38
C THR A 324 13.96 -4.99 1.04
N PHE A 325 13.12 -5.43 1.99
CA PHE A 325 13.50 -5.68 3.39
C PHE A 325 14.65 -6.69 3.49
N ASP A 326 14.60 -7.77 2.70
CA ASP A 326 15.61 -8.83 2.76
C ASP A 326 17.03 -8.35 2.43
N VAL A 327 17.14 -7.28 1.63
CA VAL A 327 18.41 -6.73 1.14
C VAL A 327 18.74 -5.35 1.70
N ALA A 328 17.87 -4.80 2.54
CA ALA A 328 18.01 -3.49 3.16
C ALA A 328 19.04 -3.48 4.30
N SER A 329 19.54 -2.28 4.64
CA SER A 329 20.27 -2.00 5.88
C SER A 329 19.34 -2.09 7.09
N ASP A 330 19.90 -2.30 8.28
CA ASP A 330 19.13 -2.52 9.52
C ASP A 330 18.16 -1.36 9.83
N ASP A 331 18.61 -0.10 9.67
CA ASP A 331 17.76 1.08 9.87
C ASP A 331 16.57 1.10 8.90
N TRP A 332 16.80 0.73 7.64
CA TRP A 332 15.75 0.68 6.63
C TRP A 332 14.82 -0.52 6.79
N GLN A 333 15.33 -1.63 7.31
CA GLN A 333 14.53 -2.80 7.68
C GLN A 333 13.47 -2.45 8.73
N ILE A 334 13.77 -1.58 9.70
CA ILE A 334 12.79 -1.12 10.70
C ILE A 334 11.62 -0.40 10.03
N PHE A 335 11.91 0.54 9.12
CA PHE A 335 10.88 1.25 8.37
C PHE A 335 10.03 0.30 7.52
N LEU A 336 10.69 -0.56 6.72
CA LEU A 336 10.01 -1.52 5.84
C LEU A 336 9.17 -2.51 6.63
N LYS A 337 9.65 -2.98 7.79
CA LYS A 337 8.91 -3.86 8.70
C LYS A 337 7.58 -3.23 9.10
N ASN A 338 7.60 -1.99 9.56
CA ASN A 338 6.38 -1.26 9.91
C ASN A 338 5.44 -1.08 8.70
N LYS A 339 5.99 -0.71 7.54
CA LYS A 339 5.23 -0.54 6.29
C LYS A 339 4.56 -1.85 5.85
N ILE A 340 5.26 -2.97 5.91
CA ILE A 340 4.75 -4.31 5.60
C ILE A 340 3.62 -4.68 6.55
N MET A 341 3.82 -4.54 7.87
CA MET A 341 2.82 -4.83 8.89
C MET A 341 1.53 -4.01 8.69
N ASN A 342 1.69 -2.71 8.38
CA ASN A 342 0.55 -1.83 8.10
C ASN A 342 -0.22 -2.23 6.83
N ASN A 343 0.47 -2.68 5.77
CA ASN A 343 -0.19 -3.15 4.56
C ASN A 343 -0.88 -4.51 4.77
N ILE A 344 -0.32 -5.40 5.59
CA ILE A 344 -0.99 -6.65 6.00
C ILE A 344 -2.29 -6.31 6.74
N GLN A 345 -2.25 -5.37 7.70
CA GLN A 345 -3.44 -4.90 8.41
C GLN A 345 -4.47 -4.26 7.46
N ARG A 346 -4.02 -3.46 6.50
CA ARG A 346 -4.88 -2.86 5.47
C ARG A 346 -5.60 -3.94 4.65
N TYR A 347 -4.88 -4.97 4.22
CA TYR A 347 -5.47 -6.09 3.48
C TYR A 347 -6.46 -6.89 4.34
N PHE A 348 -6.10 -7.18 5.59
CA PHE A 348 -6.97 -7.83 6.56
C PHE A 348 -8.29 -7.07 6.76
N TYR A 349 -8.23 -5.75 7.00
CA TYR A 349 -9.45 -4.92 7.16
C TYR A 349 -10.31 -4.85 5.91
N LEU A 350 -9.74 -4.93 4.69
CA LEU A 350 -10.57 -5.02 3.48
C LEU A 350 -11.38 -6.33 3.44
N ILE A 351 -10.78 -7.45 3.85
CA ILE A 351 -11.48 -8.76 3.92
C ILE A 351 -12.56 -8.72 5.00
N VAL A 352 -12.22 -8.18 6.18
CA VAL A 352 -13.17 -8.05 7.29
C VAL A 352 -14.30 -7.07 6.96
N PHE A 353 -14.03 -5.99 6.24
CA PHE A 353 -15.06 -5.09 5.75
C PHE A 353 -15.99 -5.77 4.72
N ALA A 354 -15.45 -6.65 3.87
CA ALA A 354 -16.26 -7.47 2.98
C ALA A 354 -17.16 -8.46 3.76
N LEU A 355 -16.68 -9.06 4.86
CA LEU A 355 -17.52 -9.84 5.77
C LEU A 355 -18.67 -9.00 6.35
N TYR A 356 -18.34 -7.82 6.88
CA TYR A 356 -19.32 -6.87 7.40
C TYR A 356 -20.37 -6.49 6.35
N ILE A 357 -19.99 -6.14 5.12
CA ILE A 357 -20.96 -5.81 4.06
C ILE A 357 -21.89 -6.98 3.77
N ARG A 358 -21.37 -8.21 3.74
CA ARG A 358 -22.17 -9.41 3.46
C ARG A 358 -23.18 -9.71 4.58
N GLU A 359 -22.79 -9.50 5.84
CA GLU A 359 -23.66 -9.78 6.98
C GLU A 359 -24.67 -8.64 7.24
N VAL A 360 -24.20 -7.40 7.16
CA VAL A 360 -24.91 -6.21 7.63
C VAL A 360 -25.63 -5.48 6.48
N GLY A 361 -25.11 -5.58 5.25
CA GLY A 361 -25.71 -5.00 4.04
C GLY A 361 -27.16 -5.44 3.80
N PRO A 362 -27.50 -6.75 3.85
CA PRO A 362 -28.88 -7.21 3.68
C PRO A 362 -29.86 -6.65 4.72
N LYS A 363 -29.35 -6.25 5.88
CA LYS A 363 -30.11 -5.63 6.98
C LYS A 363 -30.19 -4.10 6.86
N GLN A 364 -29.65 -3.52 5.78
CA GLN A 364 -29.58 -2.08 5.51
C GLN A 364 -28.70 -1.31 6.51
N TYR A 365 -27.56 -1.87 6.89
CA TYR A 365 -26.54 -1.18 7.72
C TYR A 365 -27.08 -0.64 9.07
N PRO A 366 -27.74 -1.46 9.92
CA PRO A 366 -28.29 -1.02 11.20
C PRO A 366 -27.22 -0.77 12.28
N VAL A 367 -26.02 -1.30 12.09
CA VAL A 367 -24.83 -1.08 12.94
C VAL A 367 -23.70 -0.57 12.07
N THR A 368 -22.81 0.24 12.63
CA THR A 368 -21.61 0.72 11.92
C THR A 368 -20.56 -0.38 11.81
N PHE A 369 -19.58 -0.24 10.91
CA PHE A 369 -18.45 -1.16 10.84
C PHE A 369 -17.64 -1.13 12.14
N LYS A 370 -17.42 0.05 12.72
CA LYS A 370 -16.77 0.19 14.03
C LYS A 370 -17.52 -0.53 15.14
N ASP A 371 -18.83 -0.33 15.26
CA ASP A 371 -19.61 -1.01 16.30
C ASP A 371 -19.66 -2.53 16.06
N TRP A 372 -19.68 -2.95 14.79
CA TRP A 372 -19.60 -4.36 14.43
C TRP A 372 -18.23 -4.96 14.79
N MET A 373 -17.12 -4.24 14.55
CA MET A 373 -15.77 -4.64 14.98
C MET A 373 -15.67 -4.72 16.51
N ALA A 374 -16.30 -3.80 17.24
CA ALA A 374 -16.36 -3.84 18.70
C ALA A 374 -17.12 -5.08 19.23
N SER A 375 -18.07 -5.61 18.46
CA SER A 375 -18.73 -6.90 18.78
C SER A 375 -17.93 -8.14 18.35
N HIS A 376 -16.84 -7.95 17.61
CA HIS A 376 -15.91 -8.98 17.15
C HIS A 376 -14.48 -8.67 17.62
N GLU A 377 -14.30 -8.44 18.93
CA GLU A 377 -12.99 -8.03 19.51
C GLU A 377 -11.86 -9.02 19.18
N ASP A 378 -12.19 -10.28 18.91
CA ASP A 378 -11.24 -11.30 18.51
C ASP A 378 -10.61 -11.03 17.13
N LEU A 379 -11.28 -10.32 16.22
CA LEU A 379 -10.71 -9.86 14.95
C LEU A 379 -9.66 -8.77 15.18
N SER A 380 -9.93 -7.85 16.11
CA SER A 380 -8.99 -6.79 16.50
C SER A 380 -7.75 -7.36 17.18
N ALA A 381 -7.94 -8.33 18.09
CA ALA A 381 -6.83 -9.05 18.71
C ALA A 381 -6.01 -9.84 17.68
N MET A 382 -6.69 -10.58 16.78
CA MET A 382 -6.06 -11.37 15.72
C MET A 382 -5.14 -10.52 14.85
N ILE A 383 -5.57 -9.33 14.43
CA ILE A 383 -4.70 -8.49 13.59
C ILE A 383 -3.60 -7.78 14.38
N ALA A 384 -3.86 -7.40 15.63
CA ALA A 384 -2.85 -6.78 16.49
C ALA A 384 -1.66 -7.73 16.74
N GLU A 385 -1.95 -9.01 16.98
CA GLU A 385 -0.95 -10.06 17.20
C GLU A 385 -0.38 -10.59 15.87
N GLY A 386 -1.24 -10.81 14.87
CA GLY A 386 -0.90 -11.54 13.66
C GLY A 386 -0.20 -10.73 12.57
N ARG A 387 -0.34 -9.39 12.53
CA ARG A 387 0.28 -8.56 11.47
C ARG A 387 1.81 -8.64 11.44
N GLY A 388 2.44 -9.04 12.54
CA GLY A 388 3.89 -9.22 12.68
C GLY A 388 4.39 -10.63 12.39
N ASN A 389 3.51 -11.62 12.23
CA ASN A 389 3.84 -13.05 12.09
C ASN A 389 4.35 -13.43 10.69
N LEU A 390 4.85 -12.46 9.92
CA LEU A 390 5.51 -12.73 8.65
C LEU A 390 6.87 -13.40 8.90
N GLU A 391 7.27 -14.32 8.04
CA GLU A 391 8.63 -14.86 8.04
C GLU A 391 9.63 -13.76 7.61
N TRP A 392 10.25 -13.09 8.59
CA TRP A 392 11.16 -11.97 8.35
C TRP A 392 12.51 -12.41 7.80
N GLU A 393 13.07 -13.50 8.32
CA GLU A 393 14.32 -14.06 7.86
C GLU A 393 14.10 -15.49 7.37
N ARG A 394 14.51 -15.77 6.13
CA ARG A 394 14.56 -17.15 5.64
C ARG A 394 15.80 -17.81 6.23
N LYS A 395 15.67 -19.06 6.67
CA LYS A 395 16.80 -19.88 7.09
C LYS A 395 16.84 -21.18 6.31
N ILE A 396 18.03 -21.72 6.11
CA ILE A 396 18.16 -23.09 5.59
C ILE A 396 17.71 -24.04 6.72
N PRO A 397 16.80 -25.00 6.43
CA PRO A 397 16.34 -25.93 7.46
C PRO A 397 17.50 -26.66 8.15
N ASP A 398 17.45 -26.73 9.48
CA ASP A 398 18.54 -27.24 10.33
C ASP A 398 18.97 -28.66 9.90
N GLU A 399 18.04 -29.49 9.43
CA GLU A 399 18.28 -30.85 8.90
C GLU A 399 19.24 -30.84 7.69
N LYS A 400 19.18 -29.79 6.86
CA LYS A 400 20.04 -29.63 5.68
C LYS A 400 21.41 -29.06 6.06
N LEU A 401 21.58 -28.57 7.29
CA LEU A 401 22.85 -28.04 7.80
C LEU A 401 23.74 -29.11 8.43
N THR A 402 23.18 -30.24 8.86
CA THR A 402 23.95 -31.31 9.53
C THR A 402 25.11 -31.82 8.67
N GLU A 403 24.87 -32.15 7.39
CA GLU A 403 25.94 -32.60 6.46
C GLU A 403 27.02 -31.52 6.30
N LEU A 404 26.63 -30.23 6.26
CA LEU A 404 27.58 -29.12 6.09
C LEU A 404 28.46 -28.93 7.33
N LYS A 405 27.86 -29.03 8.51
CA LYS A 405 28.58 -28.97 9.80
C LYS A 405 29.59 -30.12 9.91
N GLU A 406 29.21 -31.34 9.51
CA GLU A 406 30.12 -32.50 9.47
C GLU A 406 31.30 -32.30 8.51
N LEU A 407 31.03 -31.76 7.30
CA LEU A 407 32.07 -31.49 6.31
C LEU A 407 33.10 -30.46 6.79
N LEU A 408 32.67 -29.46 7.55
CA LEU A 408 33.54 -28.43 8.13
C LEU A 408 34.25 -28.88 9.41
N ALA A 409 33.68 -29.81 10.17
CA ALA A 409 34.32 -30.38 11.36
C ALA A 409 35.45 -31.35 11.03
N HIS A 410 35.50 -31.87 9.80
CA HIS A 410 36.54 -32.80 9.35
C HIS A 410 37.95 -32.17 9.41
N ALA A 411 38.97 -32.97 9.76
CA ALA A 411 40.36 -32.49 9.87
C ALA A 411 40.88 -31.86 8.57
N ASP A 412 40.44 -32.39 7.42
CA ASP A 412 40.76 -31.88 6.08
C ASP A 412 39.58 -31.09 5.46
N PHE A 413 38.95 -30.22 6.25
CA PHE A 413 37.78 -29.42 5.80
C PHE A 413 38.07 -28.59 4.56
N LYS A 414 39.34 -28.20 4.32
CA LYS A 414 39.74 -27.41 3.14
C LYS A 414 39.39 -28.09 1.83
N LYS A 415 39.50 -29.43 1.72
CA LYS A 415 39.06 -30.18 0.54
C LYS A 415 37.54 -30.18 0.36
N ASN A 416 36.80 -30.01 1.45
CA ASN A 416 35.34 -29.99 1.45
C ASN A 416 34.76 -28.61 1.15
N MET A 417 35.55 -27.53 1.25
CA MET A 417 35.08 -26.14 1.10
C MET A 417 34.30 -25.90 -0.19
N ALA A 418 34.79 -26.38 -1.34
CA ALA A 418 34.08 -26.20 -2.61
C ALA A 418 32.70 -26.88 -2.62
N LYS A 419 32.59 -28.07 -1.98
CA LYS A 419 31.32 -28.79 -1.83
C LYS A 419 30.37 -28.04 -0.90
N VAL A 420 30.87 -27.54 0.24
CA VAL A 420 30.10 -26.75 1.21
C VAL A 420 29.55 -25.47 0.57
N ILE A 421 30.41 -24.69 -0.09
CA ILE A 421 30.03 -23.44 -0.76
C ILE A 421 28.95 -23.69 -1.81
N LYS A 422 29.16 -24.68 -2.69
CA LYS A 422 28.19 -25.05 -3.72
C LYS A 422 26.85 -25.43 -3.10
N ARG A 423 26.87 -26.23 -2.04
CA ARG A 423 25.66 -26.72 -1.38
C ARG A 423 24.89 -25.60 -0.68
N ILE A 424 25.59 -24.67 -0.01
CA ILE A 424 24.95 -23.48 0.58
C ILE A 424 24.22 -22.67 -0.49
N TYR A 425 24.85 -22.42 -1.64
CA TYR A 425 24.21 -21.69 -2.74
C TYR A 425 23.01 -22.43 -3.35
N GLU A 426 23.09 -23.75 -3.52
CA GLU A 426 21.95 -24.57 -3.98
C GLU A 426 20.76 -24.47 -3.01
N LEU A 427 21.03 -24.53 -1.70
CA LEU A 427 20.01 -24.43 -0.67
C LEU A 427 19.44 -23.01 -0.56
N ALA A 428 20.27 -21.98 -0.67
CA ALA A 428 19.81 -20.60 -0.73
C ALA A 428 18.95 -20.36 -1.97
N TRP A 429 19.33 -20.92 -3.12
CA TRP A 429 18.52 -20.84 -4.34
C TRP A 429 17.13 -21.46 -4.18
N ASP A 430 17.06 -22.63 -3.54
CA ASP A 430 15.81 -23.34 -3.21
C ASP A 430 14.93 -22.49 -2.29
N GLN A 431 15.52 -21.89 -1.23
CA GLN A 431 14.82 -21.01 -0.30
C GLN A 431 14.25 -19.76 -0.95
N PHE A 432 14.83 -19.28 -2.06
CA PHE A 432 14.35 -18.11 -2.81
C PHE A 432 13.75 -18.46 -4.18
N SER A 433 13.27 -19.70 -4.35
CA SER A 433 12.74 -20.20 -5.63
C SER A 433 11.48 -19.44 -6.11
N ASP A 434 10.72 -18.86 -5.18
CA ASP A 434 9.54 -18.01 -5.37
C ASP A 434 9.87 -16.59 -5.87
N LEU A 435 11.09 -16.11 -5.64
CA LEU A 435 11.52 -14.79 -6.12
C LEU A 435 11.89 -14.82 -7.61
N PRO A 436 11.53 -13.77 -8.38
CA PRO A 436 11.97 -13.65 -9.76
C PRO A 436 13.50 -13.50 -9.83
N ARG A 437 14.09 -13.94 -10.95
CA ARG A 437 15.54 -13.77 -11.17
C ARG A 437 15.85 -12.27 -11.29
N GLY A 438 16.86 -11.81 -10.54
CA GLY A 438 17.26 -10.41 -10.55
C GLY A 438 18.16 -10.05 -9.38
N LYS A 439 18.52 -8.76 -9.28
CA LYS A 439 19.44 -8.23 -8.26
C LYS A 439 18.98 -8.53 -6.83
N HIS A 440 17.69 -8.34 -6.53
CA HIS A 440 17.13 -8.61 -5.20
C HIS A 440 17.28 -10.07 -4.78
N LYS A 441 16.96 -11.02 -5.67
CA LYS A 441 17.14 -12.45 -5.40
C LYS A 441 18.61 -12.79 -5.17
N ASN A 442 19.52 -12.28 -6.00
CA ASN A 442 20.96 -12.53 -5.86
C ASN A 442 21.49 -12.01 -4.51
N ASN A 443 21.11 -10.78 -4.13
CA ASN A 443 21.53 -10.19 -2.86
C ASN A 443 20.94 -10.96 -1.66
N SER A 444 19.68 -11.39 -1.73
CA SER A 444 19.02 -12.15 -0.66
C SER A 444 19.67 -13.53 -0.49
N MET A 445 19.95 -14.24 -1.59
CA MET A 445 20.67 -15.51 -1.56
C MET A 445 22.08 -15.34 -0.99
N HIS A 446 22.78 -14.26 -1.35
CA HIS A 446 24.12 -13.98 -0.85
C HIS A 446 24.12 -13.72 0.66
N LYS A 447 23.19 -12.90 1.16
CA LYS A 447 23.02 -12.64 2.60
C LYS A 447 22.68 -13.91 3.38
N LEU A 448 21.79 -14.75 2.84
CA LEU A 448 21.48 -16.05 3.45
C LEU A 448 22.70 -16.97 3.44
N ALA A 449 23.47 -17.00 2.36
CA ALA A 449 24.69 -17.79 2.28
C ALA A 449 25.74 -17.34 3.31
N SER A 450 25.96 -16.03 3.48
CA SER A 450 26.78 -15.44 4.55
C SER A 450 26.38 -15.94 5.92
N LYS A 451 25.11 -15.72 6.29
CA LYS A 451 24.58 -16.12 7.61
C LYS A 451 24.72 -17.62 7.84
N THR A 452 24.37 -18.42 6.83
CA THR A 452 24.46 -19.88 6.90
C THR A 452 25.91 -20.32 7.08
N MET A 453 26.86 -19.76 6.33
CA MET A 453 28.27 -20.12 6.45
C MET A 453 28.79 -19.89 7.86
N ILE A 454 28.45 -18.73 8.45
CA ILE A 454 28.81 -18.38 9.83
C ILE A 454 28.19 -19.37 10.81
N GLU A 455 26.90 -19.71 10.66
CA GLU A 455 26.18 -20.63 11.54
C GLU A 455 26.76 -22.06 11.56
N ILE A 456 27.29 -22.52 10.43
CA ILE A 456 27.85 -23.87 10.32
C ILE A 456 29.34 -23.95 10.70
N LEU A 457 29.99 -22.82 11.03
CA LEU A 457 31.39 -22.84 11.44
C LEU A 457 31.57 -23.60 12.77
N PRO A 458 32.49 -24.58 12.84
CA PRO A 458 32.99 -25.10 14.10
C PRO A 458 33.60 -23.99 14.95
N GLU A 459 33.54 -24.14 16.28
CA GLU A 459 34.00 -23.14 17.25
C GLU A 459 35.42 -22.60 16.95
N LYS A 460 36.35 -23.49 16.58
CA LYS A 460 37.73 -23.12 16.21
C LYS A 460 37.82 -22.18 14.99
N LEU A 461 36.96 -22.38 14.00
CA LEU A 461 36.92 -21.55 12.79
C LEU A 461 36.14 -20.26 13.07
N SER A 462 35.05 -20.34 13.82
CA SER A 462 34.26 -19.16 14.23
C SER A 462 35.13 -18.16 14.99
N ALA A 463 35.87 -18.61 16.00
CA ALA A 463 36.77 -17.74 16.77
C ALA A 463 37.87 -17.12 15.91
N TYR A 464 38.41 -17.86 14.94
CA TYR A 464 39.40 -17.33 14.01
C TYR A 464 38.80 -16.25 13.10
N VAL A 465 37.64 -16.53 12.48
CA VAL A 465 36.98 -15.57 11.59
C VAL A 465 36.59 -14.31 12.38
N GLU A 466 36.06 -14.44 13.59
CA GLU A 466 35.74 -13.30 14.45
C GLU A 466 36.98 -12.45 14.78
N SER A 467 38.14 -13.08 15.01
CA SER A 467 39.40 -12.35 15.23
C SER A 467 39.89 -11.56 14.01
N LYS A 468 39.44 -11.92 12.80
CA LYS A 468 39.87 -11.32 11.53
C LYS A 468 38.85 -10.35 10.94
N CYS A 469 37.57 -10.68 11.05
CA CYS A 469 36.45 -9.94 10.47
C CYS A 469 35.72 -9.07 11.50
N GLY A 470 36.06 -9.16 12.79
CA GLY A 470 35.32 -8.52 13.86
C GLY A 470 34.06 -9.27 14.23
N ASN A 471 33.14 -8.60 14.93
CA ASN A 471 31.91 -9.20 15.46
C ASN A 471 31.07 -9.85 14.35
N LEU A 472 30.88 -11.17 14.41
CA LEU A 472 30.12 -11.94 13.42
C LEU A 472 28.64 -11.56 13.35
N ALA A 473 28.10 -10.90 14.38
CA ALA A 473 26.74 -10.35 14.36
C ALA A 473 26.54 -9.27 13.28
N SER A 474 27.61 -8.61 12.81
CA SER A 474 27.54 -7.68 11.68
C SER A 474 27.37 -8.37 10.33
N THR A 475 27.33 -9.71 10.31
CA THR A 475 27.25 -10.57 9.11
C THR A 475 28.29 -10.16 8.05
N PRO A 476 29.59 -10.48 8.25
CA PRO A 476 30.63 -10.25 7.26
C PRO A 476 30.27 -10.82 5.87
N ASP A 477 30.86 -10.25 4.82
CA ASP A 477 30.62 -10.71 3.45
C ASP A 477 30.98 -12.20 3.29
N PHE A 478 30.16 -12.93 2.52
CA PHE A 478 30.32 -14.38 2.34
C PHE A 478 31.71 -14.74 1.84
N TYR A 479 32.26 -13.96 0.91
CA TYR A 479 33.59 -14.20 0.35
C TYR A 479 34.69 -13.89 1.35
N ASP A 480 34.50 -12.91 2.23
CA ASP A 480 35.44 -12.62 3.31
C ASP A 480 35.51 -13.77 4.31
N VAL A 481 34.35 -14.29 4.73
CA VAL A 481 34.26 -15.46 5.64
C VAL A 481 34.95 -16.67 5.01
N ILE A 482 34.63 -16.99 3.76
CA ILE A 482 35.27 -18.11 3.03
C ILE A 482 36.78 -17.90 2.91
N GLY A 483 37.19 -16.67 2.58
CA GLY A 483 38.58 -16.28 2.52
C GLY A 483 39.29 -16.65 3.81
N GLN A 484 38.83 -16.12 4.94
CA GLN A 484 39.45 -16.39 6.26
C GLN A 484 39.46 -17.89 6.59
N VAL A 485 38.36 -18.60 6.34
CA VAL A 485 38.29 -20.06 6.56
C VAL A 485 39.34 -20.81 5.73
N SER A 486 39.59 -20.38 4.48
CA SER A 486 40.61 -21.00 3.62
C SER A 486 42.05 -20.75 4.10
N TRP A 487 42.30 -19.58 4.72
CA TRP A 487 43.59 -19.17 5.30
C TRP A 487 43.83 -19.71 6.71
N TYR A 488 42.84 -20.34 7.35
CA TYR A 488 43.01 -20.93 8.67
C TYR A 488 44.10 -22.01 8.65
N GLU A 489 45.06 -21.90 9.56
CA GLU A 489 46.05 -22.93 9.85
C GLU A 489 45.89 -23.34 11.31
N GLU A 490 45.83 -24.66 11.55
CA GLU A 490 45.74 -25.18 12.90
C GLU A 490 47.07 -24.92 13.60
N THR A 491 47.09 -24.06 14.61
CA THR A 491 48.30 -23.84 15.40
C THR A 491 48.67 -25.15 16.09
N VAL A 492 49.71 -25.81 15.59
CA VAL A 492 50.30 -26.98 16.25
C VAL A 492 50.76 -26.52 17.63
N ALA A 493 50.05 -26.93 18.68
CA ALA A 493 50.49 -26.73 20.05
C ALA A 493 51.89 -27.35 20.17
N LYS A 494 52.88 -26.50 20.46
CA LYS A 494 54.22 -26.94 20.86
C LYS A 494 54.23 -27.38 22.31
#